data_AF-A0A6D2K048-F1
#
_entry.id   AF-A0A6D2K048-F1
#
_cell.length_a   1.000
_cell.length_b   1.000
_cell.length_c   1.000
_cell.angle_alpha   90.00
_cell.angle_beta   90.00
_cell.angle_gamma   90.00
#
_symmetry.space_group_name_H-M   'P 1'
#
loop_
_entity.id
_entity.type
_entity.pdbx_description
1 polymer ?
#
loop_
_entity_poly.entity_id
_entity_poly.type
_entity_poly.pdbx_seq_one_letter_code
_entity_poly.pdbx_strand_id
1 'polypeptide(L)' 'MGDSSDVSNANANILASSRKVVESLKEIVNCSELEIYVMFVECDMDPDETVNRLLFQEHGETREDGGVKAKSIK' A
#
# COMPACT_ATOMS: atom_id res chain seq x y z
N MET A 1 3.20 13.94 30.41
CA MET A 1 3.27 14.16 28.95
C MET A 1 2.31 13.18 28.31
N GLY A 2 1.26 13.68 27.66
CA GLY A 2 0.17 12.88 27.09
C GLY A 2 -0.94 13.82 26.67
N ASP A 3 -0.78 14.36 25.47
CA ASP A 3 -1.59 15.37 24.82
C ASP A 3 -3.09 14.99 24.78
N SER A 4 -3.92 15.81 25.43
CA SER A 4 -5.35 15.88 25.16
C SER A 4 -5.52 16.72 23.91
N SER A 5 -5.46 16.09 22.73
CA SER A 5 -5.79 16.76 21.49
C SER A 5 -7.29 16.67 21.25
N ASP A 6 -7.88 17.86 21.21
CA ASP A 6 -9.27 18.18 20.93
C ASP A 6 -9.94 17.30 19.87
N VAL A 7 -11.09 16.77 20.26
CA VAL A 7 -12.16 16.26 19.38
C VAL A 7 -12.82 17.43 18.63
N SER A 8 -12.06 18.14 17.80
CA SER A 8 -12.61 19.21 16.93
C SER A 8 -12.29 19.01 15.45
N ASN A 9 -11.63 17.91 15.07
CA ASN A 9 -11.35 17.61 13.67
C ASN A 9 -11.05 16.12 13.45
N ALA A 10 -12.02 15.24 13.74
CA ALA A 10 -11.85 13.79 13.57
C ALA A 10 -11.30 13.44 12.18
N ASN A 11 -11.66 14.23 11.17
CA ASN A 11 -11.21 14.15 9.78
C ASN A 11 -9.73 14.55 9.59
N ALA A 12 -9.21 15.57 10.28
CA ALA A 12 -7.79 15.91 10.18
C ALA A 12 -6.87 15.02 11.03
N ASN A 13 -7.37 14.45 12.14
CA ASN A 13 -6.58 13.52 12.94
C ASN A 13 -6.43 12.18 12.21
N ILE A 14 -7.46 11.70 11.52
CA ILE A 14 -7.35 10.55 10.61
C ILE A 14 -6.31 10.85 9.53
N LEU A 15 -6.35 12.03 8.93
CA LEU A 15 -5.39 12.46 7.91
C LEU A 15 -3.95 12.58 8.47
N ALA A 16 -3.79 12.95 9.74
CA ALA A 16 -2.49 13.05 10.38
C ALA A 16 -1.87 11.66 10.66
N SER A 17 -2.69 10.73 11.14
CA SER A 17 -2.28 9.35 11.37
C SER A 17 -1.98 8.62 10.06
N SER A 18 -2.83 8.79 9.04
CA SER A 18 -2.63 8.17 7.73
C SER A 18 -1.42 8.75 7.00
N ARG A 19 -1.13 10.05 7.12
CA ARG A 19 0.07 10.67 6.52
C ARG A 19 1.35 10.01 7.01
N LYS A 20 1.48 9.78 8.32
CA LYS A 20 2.68 9.15 8.90
C LYS A 20 2.86 7.71 8.40
N VAL A 21 1.74 6.99 8.23
CA VAL A 21 1.75 5.65 7.66
C VAL A 21 2.15 5.71 6.18
N VAL A 22 1.50 6.54 5.37
CA VAL A 22 1.80 6.70 3.93
C VAL A 22 3.27 7.12 3.69
N GLU A 23 3.82 8.03 4.49
CA GLU A 23 5.24 8.40 4.43
C GLU A 23 6.18 7.21 4.75
N SER A 24 5.85 6.43 5.79
CA SER A 24 6.63 5.23 6.15
C SER A 24 6.58 4.17 5.05
N LEU A 25 5.38 3.90 4.52
CA LEU A 25 5.15 2.99 3.40
C LEU A 25 5.96 3.42 2.18
N LYS A 26 5.94 4.73 1.86
CA LYS A 26 6.67 5.33 0.73
C LYS A 26 8.16 5.11 0.78
N GLU A 27 8.77 5.19 1.95
CA GLU A 27 10.20 4.95 2.09
C GLU A 27 10.56 3.47 1.85
N ILE A 28 9.65 2.56 2.20
CA ILE A 28 9.87 1.10 2.08
C ILE A 28 9.62 0.62 0.64
N VAL A 29 8.52 1.07 0.03
CA VAL A 29 8.04 0.61 -1.29
C VAL A 29 8.46 1.54 -2.43
N ASN A 30 9.04 2.69 -2.10
CA ASN A 30 9.55 3.70 -3.03
C ASN A 30 8.54 4.20 -4.10
N CYS A 31 7.23 4.05 -3.85
CA CYS A 31 6.15 4.43 -4.76
C CYS A 31 5.61 5.83 -4.49
N SER A 32 4.69 6.29 -5.34
CA SER A 32 3.98 7.56 -5.14
C SER A 32 2.98 7.46 -3.99
N GLU A 33 2.81 8.55 -3.22
CA GLU A 33 1.82 8.61 -2.13
C GLU A 33 0.40 8.26 -2.58
N LEU A 34 0.05 8.63 -3.81
CA LEU A 34 -1.24 8.31 -4.42
C LEU A 34 -1.40 6.81 -4.65
N GLU A 35 -0.37 6.14 -5.17
CA GLU A 35 -0.35 4.69 -5.39
C GLU A 35 -0.46 3.93 -4.07
N ILE A 36 0.32 4.38 -3.09
CA ILE A 36 0.32 3.83 -1.74
C ILE A 36 -1.05 4.01 -1.12
N TYR A 37 -1.68 5.18 -1.26
CA TYR A 37 -3.01 5.41 -0.69
C TYR A 37 -4.08 4.53 -1.33
N VAL A 38 -4.03 4.34 -2.66
CA VAL A 38 -4.94 3.43 -3.36
C VAL A 38 -4.76 1.99 -2.85
N MET A 39 -3.51 1.50 -2.76
CA MET A 39 -3.25 0.18 -2.19
C MET A 39 -3.62 0.07 -0.72
N PHE A 40 -3.36 1.11 0.05
CA PHE A 40 -3.69 1.18 1.46
C PHE A 40 -5.19 1.04 1.68
N VAL A 41 -6.01 1.70 0.87
CA VAL A 41 -7.47 1.53 0.91
C VAL A 41 -7.90 0.15 0.41
N GLU A 42 -7.27 -0.39 -0.64
CA GLU A 42 -7.56 -1.75 -1.12
C GLU A 42 -7.20 -2.84 -0.10
N CYS A 43 -6.21 -2.59 0.74
CA CYS A 43 -5.76 -3.45 1.83
C CYS A 43 -6.47 -3.12 3.16
N ASP A 44 -7.70 -2.57 3.12
CA ASP A 44 -8.50 -2.25 4.32
C ASP A 44 -7.81 -1.29 5.32
N MET A 45 -6.95 -0.39 4.82
CA MET A 45 -6.06 0.47 5.61
C MET A 45 -5.06 -0.29 6.49
N ASP A 46 -4.66 -1.49 6.08
CA ASP A 46 -3.63 -2.27 6.75
C ASP A 46 -2.23 -1.96 6.19
N PRO A 47 -1.30 -1.44 7.03
CA PRO A 47 0.02 -1.05 6.56
C PRO A 47 0.89 -2.26 6.22
N ASP A 48 0.77 -3.38 6.94
CA ASP A 48 1.60 -4.57 6.73
C ASP A 48 1.23 -5.25 5.41
N GLU A 49 -0.06 -5.38 5.12
CA GLU A 49 -0.56 -5.89 3.83
C GLU A 49 -0.20 -4.95 2.68
N THR A 50 -0.30 -3.63 2.89
CA THR A 50 0.05 -2.65 1.86
C THR A 50 1.54 -2.70 1.50
N VAL A 51 2.43 -2.77 2.51
CA VAL A 51 3.87 -2.97 2.28
C VAL A 51 4.10 -4.26 1.52
N ASN A 52 3.57 -5.39 2.00
CA ASN A 52 3.78 -6.67 1.35
C ASN A 52 3.31 -6.63 -0.10
N ARG A 53 2.07 -6.21 -0.35
CA ARG A 53 1.50 -6.19 -1.70
C ARG A 53 2.24 -5.27 -2.65
N LEU A 54 2.67 -4.08 -2.19
CA LEU A 54 3.49 -3.17 -2.98
C LEU A 54 4.89 -3.72 -3.23
N LEU A 55 5.57 -4.30 -2.23
CA LEU A 55 6.88 -4.94 -2.41
C LEU A 55 6.81 -6.12 -3.38
N PHE A 56 5.75 -6.93 -3.29
CA PHE A 56 5.50 -8.07 -4.19
C PHE A 56 5.06 -7.61 -5.60
N GLN A 57 4.38 -6.48 -5.74
CA GLN A 57 4.07 -5.86 -7.04
C GLN A 57 5.31 -5.26 -7.70
N GLU A 58 6.11 -4.49 -6.97
CA GLU A 58 7.30 -3.80 -7.49
C GLU A 58 8.43 -4.78 -7.84
N HIS A 59 8.61 -5.85 -7.05
CA HIS A 59 9.55 -6.93 -7.37
C HIS A 59 8.97 -8.00 -8.32
N GLY A 60 7.72 -7.83 -8.77
CA GLY A 60 6.91 -8.87 -9.39
C GLY A 60 7.04 -9.06 -10.90
N GLU A 61 8.03 -8.45 -11.57
CA GLU A 61 8.44 -8.89 -12.91
C GLU A 61 9.26 -10.20 -12.89
N THR A 62 8.93 -11.15 -12.01
CA THR A 62 8.95 -12.56 -12.40
C THR A 62 7.52 -12.99 -12.64
N ARG A 63 7.13 -12.73 -13.87
CA ARG A 63 5.92 -13.19 -14.55
C ARG A 63 5.81 -14.71 -14.40
N GLU A 64 5.12 -15.18 -13.38
CA GLU A 64 4.65 -16.56 -13.33
C GLU A 64 3.46 -16.71 -14.30
N ASP A 65 3.81 -17.01 -15.55
CA ASP A 65 3.16 -17.98 -16.44
C ASP A 65 1.65 -18.27 -16.25
N GLY A 66 0.82 -17.23 -16.21
CA GLY A 66 -0.65 -17.36 -16.31
C GLY A 66 -1.15 -17.58 -17.74
N GLY A 67 -0.37 -18.24 -18.61
CA GLY A 67 -0.66 -18.34 -20.03
C GLY A 67 -0.23 -19.67 -20.62
N VAL A 68 -1.06 -20.70 -20.43
CA VAL A 68 -1.03 -22.00 -21.11
C VAL A 68 -0.74 -21.90 -22.61
N LYS A 69 0.54 -21.85 -23.02
CA LYS A 69 0.89 -22.08 -24.44
C LYS A 69 1.02 -23.58 -24.66
N ALA A 70 -0.12 -24.26 -24.73
CA ALA A 70 -0.24 -25.53 -25.41
C ALA A 70 0.20 -25.33 -26.87
N LYS A 71 1.46 -25.61 -27.18
CA LYS A 71 1.92 -25.71 -28.57
C LYS A 71 1.44 -27.07 -29.07
N SER A 72 0.24 -27.07 -29.66
CA SER A 72 -0.30 -28.21 -30.37
C SER A 72 0.65 -28.61 -31.48
N ILE A 73 1.07 -29.86 -31.38
CA ILE A 73 1.60 -30.73 -32.42
C ILE A 73 0.79 -30.63 -33.73
N LYS A 74 1.44 -30.26 -34.84
CA LYS A 74 1.21 -30.89 -36.14
C LYS A 74 2.39 -30.69 -37.08
#